data_AF-A0A351AWB2-F1
#
_entry.id   AF-A0A351AWB2-F1
#
_cell.length_a   1.000
_cell.length_b   1.000
_cell.length_c   1.000
_cell.angle_alpha   90.00
_cell.angle_beta   90.00
_cell.angle_gamma   90.00
#
_symmetry.space_group_name_H-M   'P 1'
#
loop_
_entity.id
_entity.type
_entity.pdbx_description
1 polymer ?
#
loop_
_entity_poly.entity_id
_entity_poly.type
_entity_poly.pdbx_seq_one_letter_code
_entity_poly.pdbx_strand_id
1 'polypeptide(L)'
;MQQIWQSINLPFQLLQKGIFTLHSAAVQTRFGTILFCGRSGIGKSTQANLWKECENALILNGDRCAVGFVDGAANAFGLPFCGTSGICLNFSLPIAAIVSLGQAPENKITRLSGVRALRAMMSNIVGLCGGAMRESHAELFFRAAECIPIFELHCTADSRAVRLLKETLEGGE
;
A
#
# COMPACT_ATOMS: atom_id res chain seq x y z
N MET A 1 2.08 9.17 21.84
CA MET A 1 1.60 9.22 20.43
C MET A 1 1.07 7.87 19.94
N GLN A 2 1.84 6.76 19.95
CA GLN A 2 1.32 5.42 19.57
C GLN A 2 0.13 4.93 20.42
N GLN A 3 0.08 5.27 21.72
CA GLN A 3 -1.02 4.89 22.62
C GLN A 3 -2.37 5.54 22.27
N ILE A 4 -2.38 6.74 21.68
CA ILE A 4 -3.63 7.45 21.29
C ILE A 4 -4.34 6.69 20.15
N TRP A 5 -3.57 6.06 19.27
CA TRP A 5 -4.11 5.33 18.12
C TRP A 5 -4.85 4.05 18.54
N GLN A 6 -4.36 3.37 19.58
CA GLN A 6 -5.08 2.25 20.18
C GLN A 6 -6.31 2.72 20.96
N SER A 7 -6.24 3.86 21.64
CA SER A 7 -7.36 4.35 22.45
C SER A 7 -8.55 4.85 21.63
N ILE A 8 -8.34 5.35 20.39
CA ILE A 8 -9.43 5.82 19.52
C ILE A 8 -9.82 4.84 18.41
N ASN A 9 -9.05 3.76 18.22
CA ASN A 9 -9.19 2.80 17.13
C ASN A 9 -9.42 3.48 15.76
N LEU A 10 -8.53 4.42 15.41
CA LEU A 10 -8.64 5.22 14.18
C LEU A 10 -8.86 4.38 12.91
N PRO A 11 -8.18 3.23 12.70
CA PRO A 11 -8.40 2.43 11.49
C PRO A 11 -9.84 1.92 11.40
N PHE A 12 -10.45 1.53 12.53
CA PHE A 12 -11.84 1.13 12.57
C PHE A 12 -12.77 2.32 12.29
N GLN A 13 -12.48 3.51 12.83
CA GLN A 13 -13.26 4.72 12.56
C GLN A 13 -13.20 5.15 11.08
N LEU A 14 -12.03 5.02 10.45
CA LEU A 14 -11.86 5.22 9.01
C LEU A 14 -12.65 4.17 8.23
N LEU A 15 -12.63 2.91 8.67
CA LEU A 15 -13.33 1.81 8.00
C LEU A 15 -14.86 2.05 8.00
N GLN A 16 -15.40 2.61 9.09
CA GLN A 16 -16.81 3.06 9.14
C GLN A 16 -17.14 4.14 8.10
N LYS A 17 -16.15 4.86 7.60
CA LYS A 17 -16.28 5.89 6.57
C LYS A 17 -15.90 5.40 5.16
N GLY A 18 -15.73 4.09 4.98
CA GLY A 18 -15.34 3.52 3.68
C GLY A 18 -13.86 3.73 3.33
N ILE A 19 -13.01 3.96 4.34
CA ILE A 19 -11.57 4.14 4.18
C ILE A 19 -10.85 3.09 5.01
N PHE A 20 -10.02 2.24 4.41
CA PHE A 20 -9.25 1.24 5.17
C PHE A 20 -7.79 1.63 5.30
N THR A 21 -7.11 1.09 6.30
CA THR A 21 -5.68 1.40 6.54
C THR A 21 -4.82 0.20 6.18
N LEU A 22 -3.78 0.43 5.37
CA LEU A 22 -2.76 -0.56 5.03
C LEU A 22 -1.48 -0.29 5.81
N HIS A 23 -0.83 -1.37 6.24
CA HIS A 23 0.57 -1.35 6.67
C HIS A 23 1.46 -1.39 5.42
N SER A 24 1.92 -0.22 5.00
CA SER A 24 2.59 0.00 3.72
C SER A 24 3.57 1.18 3.78
N ALA A 25 4.66 1.10 3.01
CA ALA A 25 5.40 2.30 2.62
C ALA A 25 4.78 2.88 1.33
N ALA A 26 4.57 4.19 1.31
CA ALA A 26 3.94 4.91 0.20
C ALA A 26 4.95 5.85 -0.45
N VAL A 27 5.05 5.78 -1.78
CA VAL A 27 5.85 6.71 -2.58
C VAL A 27 4.99 7.33 -3.69
N GLN A 28 5.19 8.63 -3.94
CA GLN A 28 4.64 9.31 -5.11
C GLN A 28 5.59 9.16 -6.27
N THR A 29 5.06 8.75 -7.41
CA THR A 29 5.78 8.58 -8.67
C THR A 29 5.02 9.29 -9.79
N ARG A 30 5.59 9.31 -11.01
CA ARG A 30 4.87 9.79 -12.20
C ARG A 30 3.64 8.97 -12.57
N PHE A 31 3.54 7.72 -12.10
CA PHE A 31 2.41 6.83 -12.36
C PHE A 31 1.27 7.03 -11.34
N GLY A 32 1.50 7.80 -10.27
CA GLY A 32 0.66 7.87 -9.08
C GLY A 32 1.36 7.30 -7.85
N THR A 33 0.58 7.01 -6.80
CA THR A 33 1.12 6.46 -5.55
C THR A 33 1.30 4.95 -5.62
N ILE A 34 2.50 4.47 -5.27
CA ILE A 34 2.78 3.04 -5.10
C ILE A 34 2.79 2.72 -3.60
N LEU A 35 2.05 1.68 -3.22
CA LEU A 35 1.96 1.19 -1.84
C LEU A 35 2.70 -0.15 -1.72
N PHE A 36 3.87 -0.14 -1.10
CA PHE A 36 4.64 -1.36 -0.80
C PHE A 36 4.16 -1.99 0.48
N CYS A 37 3.58 -3.19 0.38
CA CYS A 37 2.99 -3.98 1.45
C CYS A 37 3.83 -5.23 1.75
N GLY A 38 3.62 -5.80 2.94
CA GLY A 38 4.24 -7.06 3.36
C GLY A 38 4.63 -7.06 4.83
N ARG A 39 5.10 -8.21 5.31
CA ARG A 39 5.49 -8.42 6.71
C ARG A 39 6.55 -7.40 7.17
N SER A 40 6.63 -7.17 8.48
CA SER A 40 7.71 -6.32 9.02
C SER A 40 9.07 -6.90 8.65
N GLY A 41 10.03 -6.05 8.29
CA GLY A 41 11.37 -6.47 7.86
C GLY A 41 11.48 -6.99 6.42
N ILE A 42 10.39 -7.11 5.66
CA ILE A 42 10.43 -7.68 4.30
C ILE A 42 11.19 -6.82 3.28
N GLY A 43 11.34 -5.51 3.54
CA GLY A 43 12.01 -4.56 2.64
C GLY A 43 11.16 -3.40 2.12
N LYS A 44 10.02 -3.06 2.73
CA LYS A 44 9.18 -1.91 2.33
C LYS A 44 9.96 -0.59 2.24
N SER A 45 10.71 -0.25 3.30
CA SER A 45 11.53 0.97 3.33
C SER A 45 12.70 0.91 2.34
N THR A 46 13.26 -0.29 2.11
CA THR A 46 14.28 -0.51 1.08
C THR A 46 13.74 -0.18 -0.29
N GLN A 47 12.56 -0.68 -0.65
CA GLN A 47 11.93 -0.36 -1.94
C GLN A 47 11.57 1.13 -2.05
N ALA A 48 11.05 1.75 -0.99
CA ALA A 48 10.78 3.19 -1.00
C ALA A 48 12.04 4.04 -1.26
N ASN A 49 13.16 3.68 -0.63
CA ASN A 49 14.46 4.36 -0.85
C ASN A 49 15.00 4.11 -2.26
N LEU A 50 14.93 2.87 -2.77
CA LEU A 50 15.37 2.55 -4.12
C LEU A 50 14.57 3.34 -5.17
N TRP A 51 13.26 3.49 -4.99
CA TRP A 51 12.41 4.32 -5.87
C TRP A 51 12.75 5.81 -5.77
N LYS A 52 13.09 6.31 -4.58
CA LYS A 52 13.59 7.67 -4.40
C LYS A 52 14.90 7.89 -5.16
N GLU A 53 15.83 6.95 -5.08
CA GLU A 53 17.16 7.05 -5.71
C GLU A 53 17.12 6.85 -7.24
N CYS A 54 16.37 5.86 -7.71
CA CYS A 54 16.37 5.47 -9.12
C CYS A 54 15.37 6.26 -9.97
N GLU A 55 14.23 6.65 -9.39
CA GLU A 55 13.09 7.24 -10.13
C GLU A 55 12.65 8.59 -9.57
N ASN A 56 13.47 9.19 -8.69
CA ASN A 56 13.21 10.48 -8.04
C ASN A 56 11.83 10.53 -7.35
N ALA A 57 11.37 9.38 -6.82
CA ALA A 57 10.10 9.28 -6.13
C ALA A 57 10.12 10.02 -4.78
N LEU A 58 9.00 10.62 -4.41
CA LEU A 58 8.84 11.24 -3.08
C LEU A 58 8.28 10.21 -2.09
N ILE A 59 9.00 9.94 -1.01
CA ILE A 59 8.50 9.07 0.06
C ILE A 59 7.45 9.85 0.87
N LEU A 60 6.21 9.36 0.88
CA LEU A 60 5.06 9.99 1.51
C LEU A 60 4.84 9.50 2.95
N ASN A 61 4.98 8.18 3.15
CA ASN A 61 4.88 7.52 4.45
C ASN A 61 5.68 6.21 4.44
N GLY A 62 6.26 5.83 5.58
CA GLY A 62 7.07 4.60 5.70
C GLY A 62 6.41 3.45 6.47
N ASP A 63 5.20 3.64 6.99
CA ASP A 63 4.53 2.70 7.88
C ASP A 63 3.09 2.43 7.45
N ARG A 64 2.26 3.47 7.29
CA ARG A 64 0.83 3.30 7.03
C ARG A 64 0.28 4.30 6.04
N CYS A 65 -0.68 3.84 5.26
CA CYS A 65 -1.45 4.68 4.36
C CYS A 65 -2.93 4.31 4.46
N ALA A 66 -3.80 5.31 4.37
CA ALA A 66 -5.23 5.08 4.22
C ALA A 66 -5.59 4.95 2.74
N VAL A 67 -6.53 4.07 2.43
CA VAL A 67 -7.03 3.82 1.08
C VAL A 67 -8.54 4.01 1.07
N GLY A 68 -9.03 4.75 0.09
CA GLY A 68 -10.45 5.01 -0.11
C GLY A 68 -10.70 5.42 -1.56
N PHE A 69 -11.92 5.88 -1.85
CA PHE A 69 -12.31 6.27 -3.19
C PHE A 69 -12.72 7.75 -3.26
N VAL A 70 -12.24 8.46 -4.28
CA VAL A 70 -12.61 9.85 -4.60
C VAL A 70 -13.10 9.86 -6.03
N ASP A 71 -14.33 10.34 -6.26
CA ASP A 71 -14.95 10.40 -7.59
C ASP A 71 -14.87 9.09 -8.38
N GLY A 72 -15.01 7.96 -7.69
CA GLY A 72 -14.96 6.63 -8.29
C GLY A 72 -13.57 5.98 -8.33
N ALA A 73 -12.49 6.77 -8.25
CA ALA A 73 -11.10 6.31 -8.36
C ALA A 73 -10.47 6.02 -6.99
N ALA A 74 -9.57 5.03 -6.94
CA ALA A 74 -8.89 4.65 -5.71
C ALA A 74 -7.75 5.64 -5.38
N ASN A 75 -7.80 6.22 -4.18
CA ASN A 75 -6.82 7.16 -3.67
C ASN A 75 -6.15 6.65 -2.39
N ALA A 76 -4.88 7.01 -2.26
CA ALA A 76 -4.07 6.89 -1.06
C ALA A 76 -4.10 8.21 -0.30
N PHE A 77 -4.16 8.13 1.03
CA PHE A 77 -4.22 9.28 1.92
C PHE A 77 -3.14 9.21 3.00
N GLY A 78 -2.56 10.38 3.29
CA GLY A 78 -1.70 10.56 4.44
C GLY A 78 -2.47 10.36 5.75
N LEU A 79 -1.84 9.71 6.71
CA LEU A 79 -2.28 9.68 8.10
C LEU A 79 -1.32 10.54 8.91
N PRO A 80 -1.75 11.30 9.93
CA PRO A 80 -0.89 12.20 10.72
C PRO A 80 0.06 11.46 11.68
N PHE A 81 0.48 10.25 11.31
CA PHE A 81 1.36 9.38 12.07
C PHE A 81 2.33 8.67 11.11
N CYS A 82 3.60 8.68 11.49
CA CYS A 82 4.62 7.79 10.96
C CYS A 82 5.05 6.86 12.08
N GLY A 83 5.34 5.61 11.75
CA GLY A 83 6.01 4.69 12.66
C GLY A 83 7.45 5.15 12.94
N THR A 84 8.42 4.26 12.81
CA THR A 84 9.83 4.62 13.02
C THR A 84 10.46 5.41 11.87
N SER A 85 9.75 5.57 10.75
CA SER A 85 10.30 6.25 9.56
C SER A 85 10.48 7.76 9.72
N GLY A 86 9.73 8.41 10.63
CA GLY A 86 9.72 9.87 10.77
C GLY A 86 9.09 10.64 9.60
N ILE A 87 8.62 9.95 8.55
CA ILE A 87 8.06 10.55 7.33
C ILE A 87 6.55 10.35 7.29
N CYS A 88 5.81 11.45 7.36
CA CYS A 88 4.35 11.50 7.41
C CYS A 88 3.87 12.79 6.72
N LEU A 89 3.73 12.74 5.39
CA LEU A 89 3.19 13.86 4.63
C LEU A 89 1.66 13.82 4.59
N ASN A 90 1.03 15.01 4.56
CA ASN A 90 -0.38 15.12 4.25
C ASN A 90 -0.55 15.08 2.73
N PHE A 91 -1.30 14.10 2.22
CA PHE A 91 -1.55 13.94 0.78
C PHE A 91 -2.88 13.22 0.53
N SER A 92 -3.41 13.45 -0.68
CA SER A 92 -4.46 12.62 -1.30
C SER A 92 -4.08 12.47 -2.76
N LEU A 93 -3.76 11.25 -3.19
CA LEU A 93 -3.22 10.97 -4.52
C LEU A 93 -3.80 9.67 -5.08
N PRO A 94 -4.00 9.57 -6.40
CA PRO A 94 -4.47 8.34 -7.04
C PRO A 94 -3.45 7.20 -6.86
N ILE A 95 -3.95 5.98 -6.65
CA ILE A 95 -3.11 4.79 -6.50
C ILE A 95 -2.73 4.25 -7.88
N ALA A 96 -1.43 4.15 -8.11
CA ALA A 96 -0.86 3.47 -9.27
C ALA A 96 -0.90 1.95 -9.06
N ALA A 97 -0.45 1.48 -7.90
CA ALA A 97 -0.41 0.07 -7.56
C ALA A 97 -0.26 -0.21 -6.05
N ILE A 98 -0.71 -1.39 -5.64
CA ILE A 98 -0.32 -2.06 -4.40
C ILE A 98 0.66 -3.18 -4.75
N VAL A 99 1.80 -3.23 -4.07
CA VAL A 99 2.86 -4.21 -4.32
C VAL A 99 3.11 -5.02 -3.05
N SER A 100 2.73 -6.29 -3.06
CA SER A 100 3.03 -7.24 -1.99
C SER A 100 4.45 -7.79 -2.18
N LEU A 101 5.33 -7.47 -1.23
CA LEU A 101 6.75 -7.84 -1.31
C LEU A 101 7.04 -9.25 -0.79
N GLY A 102 7.95 -9.92 -1.48
CA GLY A 102 8.66 -11.11 -1.01
C GLY A 102 10.15 -11.00 -1.30
N GLN A 103 11.00 -11.64 -0.48
CA GLN A 103 12.44 -11.69 -0.74
C GLN A 103 12.79 -12.90 -1.59
N ALA A 104 13.61 -12.70 -2.61
CA ALA A 104 14.09 -13.76 -3.49
C ALA A 104 15.46 -13.41 -4.08
N PRO A 105 16.27 -14.41 -4.47
CA PRO A 105 17.54 -14.17 -5.16
C PRO A 105 17.37 -13.58 -6.57
N GLU A 106 16.18 -13.74 -7.16
CA GLU A 106 15.84 -13.25 -8.49
C GLU A 106 14.55 -12.43 -8.46
N ASN A 107 14.48 -11.40 -9.30
CA ASN A 107 13.31 -10.55 -9.38
C ASN A 107 12.23 -11.22 -10.21
N LYS A 108 11.03 -11.37 -9.65
CA LYS A 108 9.84 -11.86 -10.35
C LYS A 108 8.64 -11.05 -9.91
N ILE A 109 7.91 -10.52 -10.88
CA ILE A 109 6.66 -9.82 -10.67
C ILE A 109 5.51 -10.64 -11.23
N THR A 110 4.35 -10.60 -10.57
CA THR A 110 3.14 -11.28 -11.03
C THR A 110 1.94 -10.42 -10.69
N ARG A 111 1.12 -10.12 -11.70
CA ARG A 111 -0.17 -9.47 -11.47
C ARG A 111 -1.10 -10.43 -10.73
N LEU A 112 -1.67 -9.96 -9.62
CA LEU A 112 -2.67 -10.70 -8.87
C LEU A 112 -4.07 -10.25 -9.29
N SER A 113 -5.01 -11.20 -9.25
CA SER A 113 -6.43 -10.96 -9.54
C SER A 113 -7.32 -11.79 -8.60
N GLY A 114 -8.60 -11.42 -8.53
CA GLY A 114 -9.62 -12.09 -7.73
C GLY A 114 -9.19 -12.34 -6.28
N VAL A 115 -9.38 -13.57 -5.81
CA VAL A 115 -9.07 -13.96 -4.42
C VAL A 115 -7.60 -13.78 -4.06
N ARG A 116 -6.67 -13.92 -5.02
CA ARG A 116 -5.23 -13.72 -4.75
C ARG A 116 -4.91 -12.26 -4.46
N ALA A 117 -5.47 -11.34 -5.24
CA ALA A 117 -5.32 -9.89 -5.03
C ALA A 117 -5.94 -9.46 -3.69
N LEU A 118 -7.18 -9.90 -3.44
CA LEU A 118 -7.88 -9.63 -2.18
C LEU A 118 -7.08 -10.12 -0.97
N ARG A 119 -6.58 -11.37 -1.00
CA ARG A 119 -5.79 -11.94 0.10
C ARG A 119 -4.49 -11.17 0.33
N ALA A 120 -3.77 -10.83 -0.72
CA ALA A 120 -2.52 -10.08 -0.62
C ALA A 120 -2.76 -8.71 0.05
N MET A 121 -3.80 -8.00 -0.37
CA MET A 121 -4.19 -6.73 0.24
C MET A 121 -4.66 -6.90 1.69
N MET A 122 -5.63 -7.78 1.95
CA MET A 122 -6.25 -7.97 3.27
C MET A 122 -5.24 -8.39 4.34
N SER A 123 -4.20 -9.14 3.98
CA SER A 123 -3.13 -9.54 4.91
C SER A 123 -2.33 -8.35 5.48
N ASN A 124 -2.47 -7.17 4.89
CA ASN A 124 -1.82 -5.93 5.32
C ASN A 124 -2.81 -4.88 5.85
N ILE A 125 -4.11 -5.20 5.94
CA ILE A 125 -5.10 -4.28 6.53
C ILE A 125 -4.94 -4.24 8.04
N VAL A 126 -5.02 -3.03 8.58
CA VAL A 126 -4.83 -2.75 9.99
C VAL A 126 -6.18 -2.43 10.65
N GLY A 127 -6.40 -2.94 11.86
CA GLY A 127 -7.58 -2.62 12.68
C GLY A 127 -8.86 -3.38 12.33
N LEU A 128 -8.74 -4.55 11.68
CA LEU A 128 -9.85 -5.49 11.52
C LEU A 128 -10.26 -6.19 12.84
N CYS A 129 -9.42 -6.13 13.87
CA CYS A 129 -9.71 -6.74 15.17
C CYS A 129 -10.54 -5.77 16.02
N GLY A 130 -11.80 -6.13 16.31
CA GLY A 130 -12.59 -5.42 17.33
C GLY A 130 -14.10 -5.30 17.07
N GLY A 131 -14.59 -5.66 15.88
CA GLY A 131 -16.03 -5.64 15.57
C GLY A 131 -16.39 -6.63 14.47
N ALA A 132 -17.68 -6.97 14.36
CA ALA A 132 -18.17 -7.80 13.26
C ALA A 132 -17.90 -7.10 11.91
N MET A 133 -17.31 -7.84 10.95
CA MET A 133 -17.12 -7.33 9.60
C MET A 133 -18.50 -7.15 8.95
N ARG A 134 -18.83 -5.91 8.60
CA ARG A 134 -20.06 -5.59 7.87
C ARG A 134 -19.89 -5.94 6.40
N GLU A 135 -21.00 -6.22 5.72
CA GLU A 135 -21.04 -6.44 4.28
C GLU A 135 -20.37 -5.29 3.50
N SER A 136 -20.65 -4.05 3.89
CA SER A 136 -20.03 -2.85 3.30
C SER A 136 -18.51 -2.81 3.41
N HIS A 137 -17.91 -3.45 4.43
CA HIS A 137 -16.45 -3.55 4.53
C HIS A 137 -15.91 -4.55 3.51
N ALA A 138 -16.61 -5.67 3.32
CA ALA A 138 -16.23 -6.67 2.32
C ALA A 138 -16.33 -6.08 0.90
N GLU A 139 -17.43 -5.40 0.58
CA GLU A 139 -17.61 -4.69 -0.70
C GLU A 139 -16.49 -3.68 -0.98
N LEU A 140 -16.07 -2.92 0.03
CA LEU A 140 -14.94 -1.99 -0.09
C LEU A 140 -13.65 -2.72 -0.46
N PHE A 141 -13.36 -3.87 0.16
CA PHE A 141 -12.15 -4.63 -0.13
C PHE A 141 -12.21 -5.31 -1.50
N PHE A 142 -13.38 -5.83 -1.91
CA PHE A 142 -13.57 -6.37 -3.25
C PHE A 142 -13.36 -5.29 -4.30
N ARG A 143 -14.02 -4.13 -4.16
CA ARG A 143 -13.86 -2.99 -5.06
C ARG A 143 -12.40 -2.54 -5.15
N ALA A 144 -11.70 -2.45 -4.03
CA ALA A 144 -10.28 -2.09 -4.02
C ALA A 144 -9.41 -3.13 -4.74
N ALA A 145 -9.65 -4.43 -4.52
CA ALA A 145 -8.93 -5.50 -5.19
C ALA A 145 -9.20 -5.60 -6.71
N GLU A 146 -10.38 -5.14 -7.16
CA GLU A 146 -10.75 -5.08 -8.58
C GLU A 146 -10.20 -3.83 -9.28
N CYS A 147 -10.34 -2.65 -8.65
CA CYS A 147 -9.97 -1.38 -9.28
C CYS A 147 -8.47 -1.06 -9.20
N ILE A 148 -7.76 -1.57 -8.19
CA ILE A 148 -6.35 -1.24 -7.96
C ILE A 148 -5.45 -2.30 -8.59
N PRO A 149 -4.42 -1.91 -9.35
CA PRO A 149 -3.33 -2.80 -9.69
C PRO A 149 -2.62 -3.42 -8.50
N ILE A 150 -2.78 -4.73 -8.30
CA ILE A 150 -2.10 -5.46 -7.21
C ILE A 150 -1.08 -6.43 -7.79
N PHE A 151 0.18 -6.26 -7.41
CA PHE A 151 1.28 -7.12 -7.83
C PHE A 151 1.90 -7.85 -6.65
N GLU A 152 2.34 -9.08 -6.88
CA GLU A 152 3.33 -9.74 -6.03
C GLU A 152 4.71 -9.53 -6.64
N LEU A 153 5.64 -8.97 -5.86
CA LEU A 153 7.01 -8.72 -6.28
C LEU A 153 7.96 -9.48 -5.34
N HIS A 154 8.51 -10.58 -5.86
CA HIS A 154 9.67 -11.23 -5.27
C HIS A 154 10.91 -10.48 -5.74
N CYS A 155 11.68 -9.88 -4.84
CA CYS A 155 12.74 -8.96 -5.22
C CYS A 155 14.03 -9.08 -4.42
N THR A 156 15.08 -8.69 -5.11
CA THR A 156 16.39 -8.28 -4.61
C THR A 156 16.34 -6.85 -4.06
N ALA A 157 17.32 -6.48 -3.23
CA ALA A 157 17.43 -5.15 -2.63
C ALA A 157 18.25 -4.17 -3.50
N ASP A 158 18.07 -4.20 -4.81
CA ASP A 158 18.79 -3.33 -5.76
C ASP A 158 17.90 -2.78 -6.88
N SER A 159 18.46 -1.91 -7.71
CA SER A 159 17.75 -1.17 -8.76
C SER A 159 17.09 -2.05 -9.83
N ARG A 160 17.46 -3.34 -9.96
CA ARG A 160 16.78 -4.28 -10.86
C ARG A 160 15.31 -4.50 -10.45
N ALA A 161 14.99 -4.45 -9.15
CA ALA A 161 13.61 -4.56 -8.68
C ALA A 161 12.77 -3.34 -9.08
N VAL A 162 13.36 -2.14 -9.02
CA VAL A 162 12.72 -0.89 -9.45
C VAL A 162 12.45 -0.91 -10.94
N ARG A 163 13.44 -1.28 -11.75
CA ARG A 163 13.31 -1.39 -13.21
C ARG A 163 12.17 -2.33 -13.61
N LEU A 164 12.12 -3.53 -13.02
CA LEU A 164 11.08 -4.51 -13.32
C LEU A 164 9.67 -3.97 -13.03
N LEU A 165 9.47 -3.39 -11.85
CA LEU A 165 8.17 -2.82 -11.47
C LEU A 165 7.82 -1.62 -12.36
N LYS A 166 8.77 -0.74 -12.68
CA LYS A 166 8.57 0.39 -13.58
C LYS A 166 8.14 -0.05 -14.97
N GLU A 167 8.86 -0.98 -15.59
CA GLU A 167 8.53 -1.51 -16.91
C GLU A 167 7.13 -2.13 -16.92
N THR A 168 6.75 -2.80 -15.82
CA THR A 168 5.41 -3.37 -15.66
C THR A 168 4.32 -2.30 -15.58
N LEU A 169 4.59 -1.18 -14.90
CA LEU A 169 3.65 -0.05 -14.80
C LEU A 169 3.56 0.76 -16.09
N GLU A 170 4.63 0.81 -16.89
CA GLU A 170 4.65 1.45 -18.21
C GLU A 170 3.93 0.62 -19.28
N GLY A 171 4.03 -0.71 -19.17
CA GLY A 171 3.48 -1.65 -20.14
C GLY A 171 1.95 -1.73 -20.19
N GLY A 172 1.25 -1.14 -19.20
CA GLY A 172 -0.20 -0.98 -19.18
C GLY A 172 -0.96 -2.23 -19.63
N GLU A 173 -1.02 -3.28 -18.80
CA GLU A 173 -1.98 -4.37 -19.00
C GLU A 173 -3.43 -3.88 -18.82
#